data_AF-A0A7J2ZIH9-F1
#
_entry.id   AF-A0A7J2ZIH9-F1
#
_cell.length_a   1.000
_cell.length_b   1.000
_cell.length_c   1.000
_cell.angle_alpha   90.00
_cell.angle_beta   90.00
_cell.angle_gamma   90.00
#
_symmetry.space_group_name_H-M   'P 1'
#
loop_
_entity.id
_entity.type
_entity.pdbx_description
1 polymer ?
#
loop_
_entity_poly.entity_id
_entity_poly.type
_entity_poly.pdbx_seq_one_letter_code
_entity_poly.pdbx_strand_id
1 'polypeptide(L)'
;MSSVSEGVLLKLIHCCGVLEERVAEAYKHMAERSVDSVLKAVLAYVASDSRKHAETLKSVAAALGAEMSELEECRQVAGELWAATMRGVELELMQTGKLSREDLASMIDSLTDLESVVMEEYLMMLQAEAIKILLEAKPETSCLKMIIEWIAEDEKRHMQILEALKKS
;
A
#
# COMPACT_ATOMS: atom_id res chain seq x y z
N MET A 1 -1.23 -20.82 -19.83
CA MET A 1 -1.48 -19.85 -18.75
C MET A 1 -1.19 -20.58 -17.46
N SER A 2 -0.10 -20.23 -16.79
CA SER A 2 0.29 -20.85 -15.52
C SER A 2 -0.79 -20.54 -14.50
N SER A 3 -1.47 -21.56 -13.96
CA SER A 3 -2.32 -21.40 -12.78
C SER A 3 -1.40 -20.96 -11.64
N VAL A 4 -1.45 -19.69 -11.26
CA VAL A 4 -0.83 -19.23 -10.01
C VAL A 4 -1.42 -20.10 -8.90
N SER A 5 -0.57 -20.80 -8.15
CA SER A 5 -1.06 -21.71 -7.13
C SER A 5 -1.69 -20.89 -5.99
N GLU A 6 -2.72 -21.45 -5.37
CA GLU A 6 -3.43 -20.84 -4.23
C GLU A 6 -2.46 -20.35 -3.15
N GLY A 7 -1.40 -21.14 -2.86
CA GLY A 7 -0.36 -20.75 -1.90
C GLY A 7 0.44 -19.49 -2.29
N VAL A 8 0.66 -19.23 -3.58
CA VAL A 8 1.33 -18.01 -4.05
C VAL A 8 0.44 -16.79 -3.85
N LEU A 9 -0.87 -16.92 -4.07
CA LEU A 9 -1.83 -15.84 -3.82
C LEU A 9 -2.01 -15.55 -2.33
N LEU A 10 -1.99 -16.57 -1.47
CA LEU A 10 -2.02 -16.37 -0.01
C LEU A 10 -0.78 -15.62 0.49
N LYS A 11 0.40 -15.95 -0.05
CA LYS A 11 1.63 -15.20 0.20
C LYS A 11 1.55 -13.78 -0.34
N LEU A 12 0.92 -13.57 -1.49
CA LEU A 12 0.70 -12.23 -2.04
C LEU A 12 -0.10 -11.36 -1.07
N ILE A 13 -1.19 -11.86 -0.48
CA ILE A 13 -1.98 -11.11 0.53
C ILE A 13 -1.10 -10.68 1.70
N HIS A 14 -0.30 -11.60 2.25
CA HIS A 14 0.63 -11.29 3.33
C HIS A 14 1.64 -10.20 2.92
N CYS A 15 2.19 -10.29 1.72
CA CYS A 15 3.18 -9.34 1.20
C CYS A 15 2.59 -7.95 0.89
N CYS A 16 1.31 -7.87 0.52
CA CYS A 16 0.59 -6.60 0.48
C CYS A 16 0.53 -5.98 1.87
N GLY A 17 0.17 -6.78 2.89
CA GLY A 17 0.14 -6.30 4.28
C GLY A 17 1.52 -5.88 4.81
N VAL A 18 2.61 -6.49 4.35
CA VAL A 18 3.98 -6.06 4.68
C VAL A 18 4.31 -4.71 4.02
N LEU A 19 3.90 -4.51 2.77
CA LEU A 19 4.12 -3.23 2.07
C LEU A 19 3.36 -2.09 2.75
N GLU A 20 2.08 -2.29 3.01
CA GLU A 20 1.18 -1.35 3.67
C GLU A 20 1.70 -0.92 5.05
N GLU A 21 2.33 -1.84 5.79
CA GLU A 21 2.97 -1.50 7.06
C GLU A 21 4.11 -0.49 6.89
N ARG A 22 4.95 -0.69 5.86
CA ARG A 22 6.07 0.20 5.57
C ARG A 22 5.59 1.52 4.99
N VAL A 23 4.55 1.52 4.16
CA VAL A 23 3.91 2.73 3.64
C VAL A 23 3.28 3.55 4.76
N ALA A 24 2.58 2.92 5.70
CA ALA A 24 2.06 3.59 6.88
C ALA A 24 3.15 4.31 7.69
N GLU A 25 4.34 3.69 7.82
CA GLU A 25 5.49 4.31 8.47
C GLU A 25 6.04 5.49 7.68
N ALA A 26 6.14 5.37 6.36
CA ALA A 26 6.60 6.46 5.51
C ALA A 26 5.64 7.66 5.55
N TYR A 27 4.34 7.46 5.39
CA TYR A 27 3.37 8.55 5.50
C TYR A 27 3.38 9.21 6.88
N LYS A 28 3.51 8.42 7.95
CA LYS A 28 3.65 8.96 9.31
C LYS A 28 4.92 9.82 9.43
N HIS A 29 6.04 9.32 8.91
CA HIS A 29 7.31 10.04 8.92
C HIS A 29 7.25 11.34 8.11
N MET A 30 6.61 11.31 6.94
CA MET A 30 6.31 12.50 6.13
C MET A 30 5.43 13.50 6.90
N ALA A 31 4.40 13.03 7.61
CA ALA A 31 3.53 13.88 8.42
C ALA A 31 4.29 14.56 9.58
N GLU A 32 5.24 13.85 10.20
CA GLU A 32 6.09 14.40 11.27
C GLU A 32 7.04 15.47 10.76
N ARG A 33 7.55 15.31 9.53
CA ARG A 33 8.44 16.26 8.83
C ARG A 33 7.70 17.43 8.16
N SER A 34 6.39 17.32 8.01
CA SER A 34 5.60 18.34 7.33
C SER A 34 5.54 19.66 8.11
N VAL A 35 5.80 20.77 7.41
CA VAL A 35 5.70 22.12 7.97
C VAL A 35 4.30 22.73 7.84
N ASP A 36 3.44 22.13 7.01
CA ASP A 36 2.08 22.58 6.77
C ASP A 36 1.09 21.71 7.57
N SER A 37 0.22 22.34 8.34
CA SER A 37 -0.71 21.64 9.23
C SER A 37 -1.78 20.81 8.49
N VAL A 38 -2.19 21.25 7.31
CA VAL A 38 -3.18 20.52 6.48
C VAL A 38 -2.52 19.32 5.83
N LEU A 39 -1.33 19.50 5.26
CA LEU A 39 -0.51 18.43 4.71
C LEU A 39 -0.21 17.37 5.77
N LYS A 40 0.21 17.79 6.97
CA LYS A 40 0.41 16.91 8.12
C LYS A 40 -0.85 16.10 8.47
N ALA A 41 -2.03 16.75 8.51
CA ALA A 41 -3.28 16.07 8.82
C ALA A 41 -3.66 15.03 7.76
N VAL A 42 -3.47 15.36 6.48
CA VAL A 42 -3.73 14.44 5.37
C VAL A 42 -2.78 13.24 5.39
N LEU A 43 -1.47 13.47 5.50
CA LEU A 43 -0.49 12.38 5.55
C LEU A 43 -0.73 11.47 6.77
N ALA A 44 -1.10 12.04 7.91
CA ALA A 44 -1.46 11.25 9.10
C ALA A 44 -2.74 10.44 8.91
N TYR A 45 -3.71 10.96 8.15
CA TYR A 45 -4.92 10.22 7.78
C TYR A 45 -4.57 9.00 6.91
N VAL A 46 -3.81 9.19 5.83
CA VAL A 46 -3.39 8.10 4.94
C VAL A 46 -2.55 7.07 5.70
N ALA A 47 -1.59 7.52 6.52
CA ALA A 47 -0.79 6.63 7.37
C ALA A 47 -1.65 5.72 8.28
N SER A 48 -2.76 6.26 8.81
CA SER A 48 -3.67 5.50 9.66
C SER A 48 -4.46 4.46 8.89
N ASP A 49 -4.91 4.80 7.67
CA ASP A 49 -5.64 3.86 6.81
C ASP A 49 -4.70 2.75 6.30
N SER A 50 -3.50 3.07 5.81
CA SER A 50 -2.50 2.06 5.42
C SER A 50 -2.12 1.12 6.56
N ARG A 51 -2.04 1.63 7.81
CA ARG A 51 -1.80 0.78 8.99
C ARG A 51 -2.96 -0.21 9.21
N LYS A 52 -4.20 0.26 9.10
CA LYS A 52 -5.41 -0.57 9.19
C LYS A 52 -5.42 -1.63 8.08
N HIS A 53 -5.04 -1.27 6.86
CA HIS A 53 -4.92 -2.20 5.73
C HIS A 53 -3.87 -3.26 5.98
N ALA A 54 -2.67 -2.87 6.44
CA ALA A 54 -1.60 -3.79 6.80
C ALA A 54 -2.04 -4.87 7.80
N GLU A 55 -2.66 -4.45 8.89
CA GLU A 55 -3.17 -5.34 9.93
C GLU A 55 -4.27 -6.28 9.39
N THR A 56 -5.15 -5.72 8.56
CA THR A 56 -6.26 -6.46 7.95
C THR A 56 -5.75 -7.51 6.97
N LEU A 57 -4.87 -7.15 6.04
CA LEU A 57 -4.31 -8.05 5.03
C LEU A 57 -3.53 -9.19 5.67
N LYS A 58 -2.69 -8.90 6.67
CA LYS A 58 -1.97 -9.94 7.42
C LYS A 58 -2.94 -10.89 8.15
N SER A 59 -4.02 -10.34 8.73
CA SER A 59 -5.06 -11.14 9.39
C SER A 59 -5.85 -12.02 8.41
N VAL A 60 -6.18 -11.48 7.23
CA VAL A 60 -6.82 -12.23 6.13
C VAL A 60 -5.91 -13.36 5.65
N ALA A 61 -4.63 -13.08 5.42
CA ALA A 61 -3.65 -14.08 5.01
C ALA A 61 -3.56 -15.21 6.06
N ALA A 62 -3.44 -14.86 7.35
CA ALA A 62 -3.40 -15.83 8.44
C ALA A 62 -4.68 -16.67 8.53
N ALA A 63 -5.87 -16.05 8.42
CA ALA A 63 -7.16 -16.74 8.47
C ALA A 63 -7.34 -17.74 7.31
N LEU A 64 -6.70 -17.47 6.17
CA LEU A 64 -6.70 -18.35 5.00
C LEU A 64 -5.54 -19.38 5.01
N GLY A 65 -4.74 -19.41 6.07
CA GLY A 65 -3.66 -20.39 6.27
C GLY A 65 -2.36 -20.05 5.55
N ALA A 66 -2.11 -18.77 5.23
CA ALA A 66 -0.84 -18.33 4.69
C ALA A 66 0.29 -18.51 5.72
N GLU A 67 1.43 -19.02 5.28
CA GLU A 67 2.67 -18.89 6.04
C GLU A 67 3.17 -17.44 5.97
N MET A 68 3.79 -16.97 7.06
CA MET A 68 4.41 -15.65 7.06
C MET A 68 5.59 -15.63 6.09
N SER A 69 5.55 -14.70 5.13
CA SER A 69 6.63 -14.54 4.16
C SER A 69 7.70 -13.57 4.65
N GLU A 70 8.96 -13.94 4.43
CA GLU A 70 10.10 -13.04 4.57
C GLU A 70 10.14 -12.00 3.44
N LEU A 71 10.86 -10.89 3.63
CA LEU A 71 10.93 -9.79 2.64
C LEU A 71 11.41 -10.25 1.26
N GLU A 72 12.41 -11.13 1.20
CA GLU A 72 12.92 -11.65 -0.07
C GLU A 72 11.91 -12.56 -0.76
N GLU A 73 11.13 -13.31 0.02
CA GLU A 73 10.02 -14.10 -0.52
C GLU A 73 8.91 -13.18 -1.06
N CYS A 74 8.62 -12.07 -0.37
CA CYS A 74 7.66 -11.08 -0.86
C CYS A 74 8.08 -10.44 -2.17
N ARG A 75 9.37 -10.15 -2.34
CA ARG A 75 9.90 -9.71 -3.64
C ARG A 75 9.63 -10.75 -4.75
N GLN A 76 9.83 -12.03 -4.47
CA GLN A 76 9.63 -13.09 -5.47
C GLN A 76 8.15 -13.26 -5.83
N VAL A 77 7.25 -13.13 -4.86
CA VAL A 77 5.80 -13.34 -5.03
C VAL A 77 5.10 -12.11 -5.60
N ALA A 78 5.38 -10.91 -5.07
CA ALA A 78 4.74 -9.66 -5.46
C ALA A 78 5.43 -8.95 -6.64
N GLY A 79 6.64 -9.38 -6.99
CA GLY A 79 7.36 -8.95 -8.19
C GLY A 79 8.19 -7.68 -8.02
N GLU A 80 8.81 -7.26 -9.13
CA GLU A 80 9.78 -6.14 -9.12
C GLU A 80 9.14 -4.77 -8.86
N LEU A 81 7.84 -4.59 -9.19
CA LEU A 81 7.15 -3.35 -8.87
C LEU A 81 7.01 -3.19 -7.35
N TRP A 82 6.58 -4.23 -6.64
CA TRP A 82 6.57 -4.25 -5.17
C TRP A 82 7.96 -3.96 -4.59
N ALA A 83 9.01 -4.56 -5.15
CA ALA A 83 10.37 -4.34 -4.67
C ALA A 83 10.87 -2.91 -4.93
N ALA A 84 10.49 -2.30 -6.05
CA ALA A 84 10.77 -0.90 -6.35
C ALA A 84 10.04 0.04 -5.40
N THR A 85 8.76 -0.22 -5.14
CA THR A 85 7.95 0.49 -4.15
C THR A 85 8.60 0.41 -2.78
N MET A 86 8.93 -0.80 -2.31
CA MET A 86 9.57 -0.99 -1.01
C MET A 86 10.89 -0.21 -0.88
N ARG A 87 11.74 -0.23 -1.92
CA ARG A 87 13.00 0.55 -1.89
C ARG A 87 12.76 2.05 -1.75
N GLY A 88 11.78 2.61 -2.46
CA GLY A 88 11.51 4.03 -2.33
C GLY A 88 10.91 4.38 -0.97
N VAL A 89 10.08 3.51 -0.39
CA VAL A 89 9.56 3.66 0.98
C VAL A 89 10.71 3.74 1.98
N GLU A 90 11.71 2.84 1.86
CA GLU A 90 12.92 2.88 2.69
C GLU A 90 13.72 4.17 2.48
N LEU A 91 13.83 4.66 1.24
CA LEU A 91 14.51 5.93 0.96
C LEU A 91 13.79 7.12 1.60
N GLU A 92 12.45 7.13 1.59
CA GLU A 92 11.65 8.17 2.22
C GLU A 92 11.83 8.16 3.75
N LEU A 93 11.90 6.98 4.36
CA LEU A 93 12.16 6.83 5.79
C LEU A 93 13.56 7.34 6.21
N MET A 94 14.53 7.36 5.30
CA MET A 94 15.85 7.93 5.55
C MET A 94 15.89 9.46 5.45
N GLN A 95 14.87 10.09 4.86
CA GLN A 95 14.82 11.54 4.72
C GLN A 95 14.63 12.22 6.07
N THR A 96 15.35 13.31 6.30
CA THR A 96 15.28 14.10 7.55
C THR A 96 14.89 15.56 7.31
N GLY A 97 14.82 15.96 6.03
CA GLY A 97 14.42 17.29 5.63
C GLY A 97 12.95 17.58 5.95
N LYS A 98 12.65 18.87 6.12
CA LYS A 98 11.27 19.35 6.19
C LYS A 98 10.56 19.04 4.88
N LEU A 99 9.26 18.73 4.97
CA LEU A 99 8.42 18.46 3.80
C LEU A 99 7.42 19.59 3.61
N SER A 100 7.50 20.27 2.47
CA SER A 100 6.56 21.28 2.01
C SER A 100 5.49 20.67 1.10
N ARG A 101 4.49 21.46 0.70
CA ARG A 101 3.49 21.02 -0.29
C ARG A 101 4.09 20.95 -1.68
N GLU A 102 5.02 21.85 -2.00
CA GLU A 102 5.73 21.87 -3.27
C GLU A 102 6.57 20.61 -3.44
N ASP A 103 7.21 20.15 -2.36
CA ASP A 103 7.91 18.87 -2.34
C ASP A 103 6.90 17.75 -2.69
N LEU A 104 5.80 17.60 -1.93
CA LEU A 104 4.77 16.58 -2.20
C LEU A 104 4.19 16.67 -3.63
N ALA A 105 3.95 17.88 -4.14
CA ALA A 105 3.45 18.05 -5.50
C ALA A 105 4.46 17.53 -6.54
N SER A 106 5.76 17.75 -6.31
CA SER A 106 6.83 17.14 -7.11
C SER A 106 6.80 15.61 -7.00
N MET A 107 6.57 15.08 -5.81
CA MET A 107 6.46 13.63 -5.55
C MET A 107 5.37 12.96 -6.38
N ILE A 108 4.21 13.63 -6.48
CA ILE A 108 3.05 13.15 -7.24
C ILE A 108 3.27 13.29 -8.75
N ASP A 109 3.94 14.36 -9.20
CA ASP A 109 4.06 14.72 -10.62
C ASP A 109 5.18 14.03 -11.37
N SER A 110 6.22 13.58 -10.66
CA SER A 110 7.40 12.97 -11.27
C SER A 110 7.12 11.57 -11.79
N LEU A 111 6.04 11.32 -12.54
CA LEU A 111 5.66 10.03 -13.15
C LEU A 111 6.81 9.21 -13.77
N THR A 112 7.95 9.84 -14.08
CA THR A 112 9.25 9.23 -14.46
C THR A 112 9.95 8.42 -13.35
N ASP A 113 9.71 8.74 -12.08
CA ASP A 113 10.18 8.11 -10.85
C ASP A 113 9.02 8.17 -9.83
N LEU A 114 7.84 7.62 -10.17
CA LEU A 114 6.67 7.58 -9.28
C LEU A 114 7.09 7.34 -7.84
N GLU A 115 6.95 8.38 -7.00
CA GLU A 115 7.44 8.27 -5.65
C GLU A 115 6.73 7.14 -4.97
N SER A 116 7.52 6.14 -4.61
CA SER A 116 7.05 4.80 -4.23
C SER A 116 5.86 4.78 -3.28
N VAL A 117 5.81 5.70 -2.32
CA VAL A 117 4.74 5.80 -1.34
C VAL A 117 3.39 6.08 -2.04
N VAL A 118 3.38 6.93 -3.06
CA VAL A 118 2.17 7.25 -3.87
C VAL A 118 1.88 6.18 -4.93
N MET A 119 2.92 5.51 -5.45
CA MET A 119 2.73 4.37 -6.37
C MET A 119 2.03 3.19 -5.70
N GLU A 120 2.22 3.05 -4.39
CA GLU A 120 1.66 1.93 -3.65
C GLU A 120 0.13 1.87 -3.76
N GLU A 121 -0.55 3.01 -3.69
CA GLU A 121 -2.00 3.11 -3.85
C GLU A 121 -2.50 2.41 -5.13
N TYR A 122 -1.79 2.62 -6.24
CA TYR A 122 -2.08 1.97 -7.54
C TYR A 122 -1.76 0.48 -7.52
N LEU A 123 -0.64 0.10 -6.93
CA LEU A 123 -0.23 -1.29 -6.81
C LEU A 123 -1.22 -2.09 -5.95
N MET A 124 -1.67 -1.52 -4.84
CA MET A 124 -2.60 -2.17 -3.92
C MET A 124 -3.98 -2.32 -4.57
N MET A 125 -4.49 -1.34 -5.31
CA MET A 125 -5.70 -1.53 -6.11
C MET A 125 -5.59 -2.70 -7.11
N LEU A 126 -4.45 -2.84 -7.81
CA LEU A 126 -4.23 -3.94 -8.74
C LEU A 126 -4.15 -5.29 -8.02
N GLN A 127 -3.46 -5.33 -6.88
CA GLN A 127 -3.32 -6.53 -6.07
C GLN A 127 -4.65 -6.93 -5.42
N ALA A 128 -5.48 -5.98 -5.01
CA ALA A 128 -6.81 -6.22 -4.48
C ALA A 128 -7.71 -6.95 -5.48
N GLU A 129 -7.66 -6.61 -6.77
CA GLU A 129 -8.39 -7.34 -7.80
C GLU A 129 -7.90 -8.79 -7.95
N ALA A 130 -6.59 -9.03 -7.87
CA ALA A 130 -6.04 -10.38 -7.88
C ALA A 130 -6.51 -11.20 -6.65
N ILE A 131 -6.57 -10.57 -5.48
CA ILE A 131 -7.05 -11.19 -4.24
C ILE A 131 -8.55 -11.49 -4.33
N LYS A 132 -9.37 -10.58 -4.88
CA LYS A 132 -10.81 -10.80 -5.06
C LYS A 132 -11.10 -12.02 -5.93
N ILE A 133 -10.36 -12.22 -7.02
CA ILE A 133 -10.51 -13.38 -7.90
C ILE A 133 -10.26 -14.70 -7.14
N LEU A 134 -9.29 -14.72 -6.21
CA LEU A 134 -9.05 -15.88 -5.34
C LEU A 134 -10.27 -16.14 -4.44
N LEU A 135 -10.81 -15.10 -3.81
CA LEU A 135 -11.92 -15.21 -2.87
C LEU A 135 -13.23 -15.60 -3.56
N GLU A 136 -13.40 -15.26 -4.85
CA GLU A 136 -14.55 -15.71 -5.65
C GLU A 136 -14.65 -17.22 -5.78
N ALA A 137 -13.52 -17.93 -5.72
CA ALA A 137 -13.51 -19.40 -5.72
C ALA A 137 -13.98 -20.01 -4.39
N LYS A 138 -14.20 -19.19 -3.34
CA LYS A 138 -14.52 -19.61 -1.97
C LYS A 138 -15.72 -18.84 -1.40
N PRO A 139 -16.97 -19.28 -1.64
CA PRO A 139 -18.19 -18.58 -1.24
C PRO A 139 -18.26 -18.20 0.26
N GLU A 140 -17.66 -19.01 1.12
CA GLU A 140 -17.54 -18.78 2.57
C GLU A 140 -16.70 -17.56 2.94
N THR A 141 -15.89 -17.03 2.00
CA THR A 141 -15.01 -15.88 2.21
C THR A 141 -15.62 -14.55 1.72
N SER A 142 -16.92 -14.51 1.43
CA SER A 142 -17.64 -13.31 0.94
C SER A 142 -17.39 -12.05 1.78
N CYS A 143 -17.31 -12.18 3.11
CA CYS A 143 -16.99 -11.06 4.00
C CYS A 143 -15.55 -10.55 3.80
N LEU A 144 -14.59 -11.44 3.56
CA LEU A 144 -13.21 -11.07 3.27
C LEU A 144 -13.11 -10.36 1.91
N LYS A 145 -13.90 -10.81 0.92
CA LYS A 145 -13.97 -10.14 -0.39
C LYS A 145 -14.42 -8.69 -0.25
N MET A 146 -15.49 -8.44 0.52
CA MET A 146 -15.98 -7.07 0.78
C MET A 146 -14.92 -6.20 1.46
N ILE A 147 -14.16 -6.77 2.41
CA ILE A 147 -13.07 -6.06 3.07
C ILE A 147 -11.98 -5.65 2.07
N ILE A 148 -11.55 -6.55 1.19
CA ILE A 148 -10.55 -6.25 0.16
C ILE A 148 -11.06 -5.18 -0.84
N GLU A 149 -12.36 -5.21 -1.16
CA GLU A 149 -12.99 -4.15 -1.97
C GLU A 149 -12.93 -2.79 -1.27
N TRP A 150 -13.20 -2.73 0.04
CA TRP A 150 -13.10 -1.48 0.79
C TRP A 150 -11.68 -0.94 0.90
N ILE A 151 -10.66 -1.81 0.97
CA ILE A 151 -9.25 -1.40 0.89
C ILE A 151 -8.99 -0.72 -0.46
N ALA A 152 -9.33 -1.38 -1.57
CA ALA A 152 -9.14 -0.77 -2.90
C ALA A 152 -9.89 0.56 -3.08
N GLU A 153 -11.05 0.72 -2.44
CA GLU A 153 -11.77 1.98 -2.41
C GLU A 153 -11.11 3.06 -1.52
N ASP A 154 -10.45 2.68 -0.42
CA ASP A 154 -9.63 3.57 0.41
C ASP A 154 -8.44 4.10 -0.39
N GLU A 155 -7.67 3.25 -1.07
CA GLU A 155 -6.53 3.67 -1.92
C GLU A 155 -6.97 4.67 -3.01
N LYS A 156 -8.16 4.45 -3.59
CA LYS A 156 -8.74 5.41 -4.54
C LYS A 156 -9.01 6.77 -3.90
N ARG A 157 -9.48 6.80 -2.65
CA ARG A 157 -9.71 8.05 -1.90
C ARG A 157 -8.38 8.70 -1.54
N HIS A 158 -7.36 7.95 -1.14
CA HIS A 158 -6.02 8.46 -0.85
C HIS A 158 -5.45 9.21 -2.05
N MET A 159 -5.45 8.58 -3.23
CA MET A 159 -4.99 9.25 -4.46
C MET A 159 -5.76 10.54 -4.75
N GLN A 160 -7.09 10.55 -4.62
CA GLN A 160 -7.90 11.75 -4.85
C GLN A 160 -7.53 12.89 -3.88
N ILE A 161 -7.27 12.54 -2.61
CA ILE A 161 -6.85 13.50 -1.59
C ILE A 161 -5.46 14.05 -1.91
N LEU A 162 -4.51 13.18 -2.26
CA LEU A 162 -3.14 13.57 -2.64
C LEU A 162 -3.15 14.47 -3.89
N GLU A 163 -3.94 14.12 -4.91
CA GLU A 163 -4.12 14.94 -6.11
C GLU A 163 -4.78 16.30 -5.81
N ALA A 164 -5.67 16.37 -4.82
CA ALA A 164 -6.29 17.63 -4.41
C ALA A 164 -5.27 18.55 -3.72
N LEU A 165 -4.33 17.99 -2.95
CA LEU A 165 -3.24 18.76 -2.34
C LEU A 165 -2.35 19.44 -3.37
N LYS A 166 -2.14 18.84 -4.55
CA LYS A 166 -1.38 19.45 -5.65
C LYS A 166 -1.98 20.76 -6.15
N LYS A 167 -3.31 20.88 -6.13
CA LYS A 167 -4.05 22.02 -6.73
C LYS A 167 -4.27 23.19 -5.75
N SER A 168 -3.82 23.05 -4.50
CA SER A 168 -4.26 23.86 -3.35
C SER A 168 -3.18 24.76 -2.78
#